data_AF-A0A1M5CS72-F1
#
_entry.id   AF-A0A1M5CS72-F1
#
_cell.length_a   1.000
_cell.length_b   1.000
_cell.length_c   1.000
_cell.angle_alpha   90.00
_cell.angle_beta   90.00
_cell.angle_gamma   90.00
#
_symmetry.space_group_name_H-M   'P 1'
#
loop_
_entity.id
_entity.type
_entity.pdbx_description
1 polymer ?
#
loop_
_entity_poly.entity_id
_entity_poly.type
_entity_poly.pdbx_seq_one_letter_code
_entity_poly.pdbx_strand_id
1 'polypeptide(L)'
;MAVALTMVRMKVAIIRHSMTGARAGLVTTGGLLGVALAVGTSALAFVDADLLATAYAVWLLGWVLGPLLAGGGDQTIRPEFFALLGLRPRRLAGGLLAAAFVGVAPAVSLLASAGLVITGMRRSAAAGLVALPALLLHLAVLVLLSKVAVAAFGLALRSRANAVLVGLLNGAVLALLSQGWVFAVAFGQSGGLPPATGAIVRALPSGWGVLAVESAASGHWGRAAALIAALLLFCGLLLVVWAALMARRSGSPRPGMAGHRVLNATSARNAVLGKEIRTYFRDLVRIHQLVFALSFGICFAALPLLVGWVQMLPWAGPVFVLMAAALSANLYGNDGTALWITLLTPRAIDVRGRQLAWLAFTAPVALTLTLLFTALVDGPWALVLAVTFALLGGGAGLAPLVSVYALVPGIDPRRRGGNPLRVTEDDGSATGVMYALLALALLSALPAGVVALLYGWAGVPVGLTTGILCWWGLGRMAARRLRSHGPELLQMMRSGRRDTSATRWTRYNDLSKGRQALVSLCMTACPIALVPQGILPGVFKVVGVDAKAWFLALHVPNWAQWPTILCMVLLGVAFGAAAVRLLREKGAHHPPEAHLERA
;
A
#
# COMPACT_ATOMS: atom_id res chain seq x y z
N MET A 1 -23.17 -23.60 -16.31
CA MET A 1 -23.86 -22.29 -16.38
C MET A 1 -24.44 -21.86 -15.03
N ALA A 2 -25.25 -22.69 -14.36
CA ALA A 2 -25.88 -22.34 -13.06
C ALA A 2 -24.92 -21.80 -11.99
N VAL A 3 -23.77 -22.46 -11.76
CA VAL A 3 -22.78 -22.01 -10.75
C VAL A 3 -22.25 -20.61 -11.02
N ALA A 4 -21.94 -20.29 -12.28
CA ALA A 4 -21.45 -18.96 -12.66
C ALA A 4 -22.53 -17.89 -12.48
N LEU A 5 -23.76 -18.18 -12.90
CA LEU A 5 -24.89 -17.28 -12.71
C LEU A 5 -25.15 -17.00 -11.22
N THR A 6 -25.10 -18.02 -10.37
CA THR A 6 -25.28 -17.87 -8.92
C THR A 6 -24.17 -17.02 -8.31
N MET A 7 -22.90 -17.25 -8.66
CA MET A 7 -21.79 -16.42 -8.16
C MET A 7 -21.88 -14.97 -8.62
N VAL A 8 -22.32 -14.72 -9.86
CA VAL A 8 -22.61 -13.37 -10.35
C VAL A 8 -23.74 -12.73 -9.54
N ARG A 9 -24.85 -13.45 -9.30
CA ARG A 9 -25.96 -12.95 -8.46
C ARG A 9 -25.50 -12.64 -7.03
N MET A 10 -24.66 -13.50 -6.44
CA MET A 10 -24.05 -13.25 -5.13
C MET A 10 -23.19 -11.98 -5.16
N LYS A 11 -22.37 -11.79 -6.21
CA LYS A 11 -21.52 -10.60 -6.36
C LYS A 11 -22.36 -9.32 -6.43
N VAL A 12 -23.42 -9.33 -7.25
CA VAL A 12 -24.36 -8.20 -7.37
C VAL A 12 -25.06 -7.93 -6.04
N ALA A 13 -25.54 -8.97 -5.36
CA ALA A 13 -26.16 -8.84 -4.05
C ALA A 13 -25.20 -8.22 -3.03
N ILE A 14 -23.94 -8.68 -2.97
CA ILE A 14 -22.91 -8.12 -2.10
C ILE A 14 -22.68 -6.65 -2.43
N ILE A 15 -22.51 -6.30 -3.72
CA ILE A 15 -22.32 -4.90 -4.14
C ILE A 15 -23.49 -4.05 -3.67
N ARG A 16 -24.74 -4.47 -3.93
CA ARG A 16 -25.95 -3.76 -3.54
C ARG A 16 -26.04 -3.51 -2.04
N HIS A 17 -25.75 -4.52 -1.22
CA HIS A 17 -25.80 -4.39 0.25
C HIS A 17 -24.57 -3.65 0.82
N SER A 18 -23.44 -3.64 0.10
CA SER A 18 -22.23 -2.91 0.51
C SER A 18 -22.31 -1.40 0.29
N MET A 19 -23.35 -0.90 -0.40
CA MET A 19 -23.61 0.53 -0.65
C MET A 19 -24.26 1.24 0.55
N THR A 20 -24.02 0.75 1.77
CA THR A 20 -24.49 1.38 3.01
C THR A 20 -23.32 1.85 3.86
N GLY A 21 -23.48 3.03 4.48
CA GLY A 21 -22.49 3.63 5.39
C GLY A 21 -21.14 4.02 4.76
N ALA A 22 -20.09 3.95 5.57
CA ALA A 22 -18.70 4.31 5.23
C ALA A 22 -18.14 3.63 3.97
N ARG A 23 -18.51 2.37 3.76
CA ARG A 23 -18.04 1.56 2.63
C ARG A 23 -18.64 2.05 1.31
N ALA A 24 -19.88 2.56 1.35
CA ALA A 24 -20.50 3.23 0.22
C ALA A 24 -19.67 4.46 -0.19
N GLY A 25 -19.30 5.30 0.77
CA GLY A 25 -18.47 6.49 0.57
C GLY A 25 -17.16 6.17 -0.16
N LEU A 26 -16.40 5.20 0.35
CA LEU A 26 -15.12 4.78 -0.27
C LEU A 26 -15.32 4.24 -1.70
N VAL A 27 -16.36 3.42 -1.92
CA VAL A 27 -16.66 2.88 -3.26
C VAL A 27 -17.13 3.98 -4.21
N THR A 28 -17.91 4.95 -3.75
CA THR A 28 -18.33 6.10 -4.57
C THR A 28 -17.16 7.01 -4.90
N THR A 29 -16.31 7.38 -3.94
CA THR A 29 -15.16 8.25 -4.20
C THR A 29 -14.14 7.55 -5.11
N GLY A 30 -13.84 6.28 -4.84
CA GLY A 30 -12.97 5.47 -5.70
C GLY A 30 -13.56 5.26 -7.10
N GLY A 31 -14.88 5.07 -7.20
CA GLY A 31 -15.61 4.96 -8.45
C GLY A 31 -15.57 6.25 -9.26
N LEU A 32 -15.85 7.40 -8.64
CA LEU A 32 -15.80 8.72 -9.28
C LEU A 32 -14.38 9.05 -9.77
N LEU A 33 -13.36 8.81 -8.94
CA LEU A 33 -11.96 8.98 -9.34
C LEU A 33 -11.62 8.06 -10.51
N GLY A 34 -12.05 6.79 -10.45
CA GLY A 34 -11.89 5.84 -11.53
C GLY A 34 -12.54 6.32 -12.83
N VAL A 35 -13.78 6.82 -12.76
CA VAL A 35 -14.49 7.39 -13.91
C VAL A 35 -13.75 8.61 -14.46
N ALA A 36 -13.27 9.53 -13.61
CA ALA A 36 -12.49 10.68 -14.05
C ALA A 36 -11.20 10.26 -14.79
N LEU A 37 -10.47 9.27 -14.24
CA LEU A 37 -9.28 8.70 -14.90
C LEU A 37 -9.62 7.98 -16.20
N ALA A 38 -10.76 7.28 -16.26
CA ALA A 38 -11.23 6.60 -17.45
C ALA A 38 -11.64 7.59 -18.56
N VAL A 39 -12.35 8.66 -18.20
CA VAL A 39 -12.69 9.75 -19.12
C VAL A 39 -11.42 10.44 -19.61
N GLY A 40 -10.47 10.74 -18.72
CA GLY A 40 -9.16 11.30 -19.08
C GLY A 40 -8.37 10.37 -20.03
N THR A 41 -8.38 9.06 -19.77
CA THR A 41 -7.76 8.06 -20.65
C THR A 41 -8.42 8.05 -22.02
N SER A 42 -9.75 8.01 -22.07
CA SER A 42 -10.49 8.07 -23.34
C SER A 42 -10.30 9.38 -24.08
N ALA A 43 -10.06 10.50 -23.36
CA ALA A 43 -9.74 11.78 -23.98
C ALA A 43 -8.37 11.79 -24.66
N LEU A 44 -7.41 10.94 -24.25
CA LEU A 44 -6.12 10.81 -24.94
C LEU A 44 -6.27 10.30 -26.39
N ALA A 45 -7.39 9.64 -26.71
CA ALA A 45 -7.74 9.28 -28.08
C ALA A 45 -7.88 10.50 -29.03
N PHE A 46 -8.03 11.71 -28.48
CA PHE A 46 -8.06 12.95 -29.25
C PHE A 46 -6.69 13.57 -29.47
N VAL A 47 -5.70 13.19 -28.66
CA VAL A 47 -4.37 13.81 -28.64
C VAL A 47 -3.37 12.96 -29.42
N ASP A 48 -3.08 11.75 -28.91
CA ASP A 48 -1.99 10.93 -29.43
C ASP A 48 -2.20 9.45 -29.07
N ALA A 49 -1.94 8.57 -30.04
CA ALA A 49 -2.17 7.14 -29.89
C ALA A 49 -1.10 6.44 -29.02
N ASP A 50 0.13 6.94 -28.97
CA ASP A 50 1.19 6.47 -28.08
C ASP A 50 0.90 6.85 -26.62
N LEU A 51 0.34 8.05 -26.38
CA LEU A 51 -0.14 8.42 -25.05
C LEU A 51 -1.30 7.51 -24.60
N LEU A 52 -2.25 7.21 -25.50
CA LEU A 52 -3.34 6.28 -25.20
C LEU A 52 -2.82 4.86 -24.90
N ALA A 53 -1.89 4.34 -25.72
CA ALA A 53 -1.27 3.04 -25.50
C ALA A 53 -0.50 3.00 -24.16
N THR A 54 0.17 4.10 -23.82
CA THR A 54 0.90 4.25 -22.55
C THR A 54 -0.07 4.25 -21.38
N ALA A 55 -1.18 4.98 -21.48
CA ALA A 55 -2.23 4.95 -20.46
C ALA A 55 -2.78 3.53 -20.27
N TYR A 56 -2.99 2.77 -21.35
CA TYR A 56 -3.39 1.36 -21.25
C TYR A 56 -2.33 0.47 -20.61
N ALA A 57 -1.04 0.73 -20.81
CA ALA A 57 0.03 0.05 -20.07
C ALA A 57 -0.03 0.37 -18.57
N VAL A 58 -0.34 1.62 -18.20
CA VAL A 58 -0.57 2.03 -16.80
C VAL A 58 -1.80 1.33 -16.21
N TRP A 59 -2.90 1.21 -16.97
CA TRP A 59 -4.08 0.43 -16.56
C TRP A 59 -3.73 -1.05 -16.32
N LEU A 60 -3.01 -1.68 -17.26
CA LEU A 60 -2.54 -3.06 -17.13
C LEU A 60 -1.71 -3.25 -15.86
N LEU A 61 -0.76 -2.34 -15.63
CA LEU A 61 0.08 -2.34 -14.44
C LEU A 61 -0.77 -2.16 -13.17
N GLY A 62 -1.72 -1.24 -13.17
CA GLY A 62 -2.66 -1.02 -12.07
C GLY A 62 -3.51 -2.25 -11.74
N TRP A 63 -3.94 -3.01 -12.75
CA TRP A 63 -4.69 -4.26 -12.56
C TRP A 63 -3.84 -5.41 -12.01
N VAL A 64 -2.56 -5.45 -12.35
CA VAL A 64 -1.61 -6.43 -11.78
C VAL A 64 -1.24 -6.06 -10.35
N LEU A 65 -0.93 -4.79 -10.10
CA LEU A 65 -0.36 -4.32 -8.83
C LEU A 65 -1.41 -3.95 -7.78
N GLY A 66 -2.55 -3.41 -8.19
CA GLY A 66 -3.61 -2.95 -7.29
C GLY A 66 -4.06 -4.02 -6.28
N PRO A 67 -4.39 -5.24 -6.73
CA PRO A 67 -4.65 -6.38 -5.86
C PRO A 67 -3.52 -6.73 -4.88
N LEU A 68 -2.26 -6.52 -5.25
CA LEU A 68 -1.10 -6.87 -4.43
C LEU A 68 -0.89 -5.86 -3.32
N LEU A 69 -1.05 -4.58 -3.64
CA LEU A 69 -0.98 -3.48 -2.67
C LEU A 69 -2.15 -3.51 -1.69
N ALA A 70 -3.35 -3.87 -2.17
CA ALA A 70 -4.56 -3.98 -1.35
C ALA A 70 -4.63 -5.26 -0.48
N GLY A 71 -3.54 -6.04 -0.37
CA GLY A 71 -3.52 -7.23 0.48
C GLY A 71 -4.33 -8.41 -0.08
N GLY A 72 -4.41 -8.54 -1.41
CA GLY A 72 -5.03 -9.64 -2.16
C GLY A 72 -6.26 -9.21 -2.95
N GLY A 73 -6.37 -9.65 -4.22
CA GLY A 73 -7.44 -9.23 -5.14
C GLY A 73 -8.86 -9.56 -4.71
N ASP A 74 -9.85 -9.05 -5.46
CA ASP A 74 -11.29 -9.07 -5.12
C ASP A 74 -11.75 -10.23 -4.22
N GLN A 75 -11.87 -9.93 -2.93
CA GLN A 75 -12.12 -10.89 -1.86
C GLN A 75 -13.59 -11.02 -1.48
N THR A 76 -14.53 -10.46 -2.28
CA THR A 76 -15.97 -10.56 -1.96
C THR A 76 -16.47 -12.00 -2.03
N ILE A 77 -15.90 -12.81 -2.94
CA ILE A 77 -16.28 -14.22 -3.12
C ILE A 77 -14.99 -15.06 -3.10
N ARG A 78 -14.72 -15.68 -1.95
CA ARG A 78 -13.50 -16.45 -1.70
C ARG A 78 -13.67 -17.92 -2.13
N PRO A 79 -12.69 -18.53 -2.84
CA PRO A 79 -12.74 -19.96 -3.16
C PRO A 79 -12.91 -20.84 -1.92
N GLU A 80 -12.30 -20.45 -0.80
CA GLU A 80 -12.30 -21.21 0.46
C GLU A 80 -13.70 -21.37 1.06
N PHE A 81 -14.62 -20.44 0.80
CA PHE A 81 -16.02 -20.56 1.22
C PHE A 81 -16.76 -21.70 0.53
N PHE A 82 -16.31 -22.09 -0.66
CA PHE A 82 -16.91 -23.17 -1.44
C PHE A 82 -16.18 -24.49 -1.26
N ALA A 83 -15.14 -24.55 -0.42
CA ALA A 83 -14.36 -25.76 -0.19
C ALA A 83 -15.23 -26.90 0.37
N LEU A 84 -16.19 -26.58 1.24
CA LEU A 84 -17.12 -27.54 1.83
C LEU A 84 -18.23 -28.01 0.87
N LEU A 85 -18.42 -27.32 -0.26
CA LEU A 85 -19.48 -27.63 -1.24
C LEU A 85 -19.07 -28.69 -2.28
N GLY A 86 -17.83 -29.18 -2.26
CA GLY A 86 -17.36 -30.24 -3.16
C GLY A 86 -17.41 -29.89 -4.65
N LEU A 87 -17.40 -28.60 -5.01
CA LEU A 87 -17.49 -28.17 -6.41
C LEU A 87 -16.25 -28.59 -7.20
N ARG A 88 -16.46 -29.13 -8.42
CA ARG A 88 -15.36 -29.41 -9.35
C ARG A 88 -14.52 -28.13 -9.60
N PRO A 89 -13.18 -28.17 -9.54
CA PRO A 89 -12.32 -26.98 -9.64
C PRO A 89 -12.59 -26.11 -10.88
N ARG A 90 -12.88 -26.74 -12.03
CA ARG A 90 -13.22 -26.03 -13.28
C ARG A 90 -14.50 -25.20 -13.17
N ARG A 91 -15.53 -25.71 -12.48
CA ARG A 91 -16.82 -25.01 -12.29
C ARG A 91 -16.66 -23.85 -11.30
N LEU A 92 -15.88 -24.04 -10.25
CA LEU A 92 -15.55 -22.98 -9.29
C LEU A 92 -14.72 -21.88 -9.95
N ALA A 93 -13.68 -22.23 -10.71
CA ALA A 93 -12.82 -21.29 -11.42
C ALA A 93 -13.61 -20.46 -12.45
N GLY A 94 -14.51 -21.10 -13.22
CA GLY A 94 -15.37 -20.41 -14.18
C GLY A 94 -16.38 -19.46 -13.51
N GLY A 95 -16.97 -19.86 -12.38
CA GLY A 95 -17.91 -19.00 -11.66
C GLY A 95 -17.24 -17.80 -10.98
N LEU A 96 -16.06 -18.00 -10.38
CA LEU A 96 -15.27 -16.91 -9.80
C LEU A 96 -14.78 -15.93 -10.86
N LEU A 97 -14.42 -16.44 -12.05
CA LEU A 97 -14.03 -15.59 -13.17
C LEU A 97 -15.22 -14.77 -13.69
N ALA A 98 -16.38 -15.40 -13.89
CA ALA A 98 -17.59 -14.69 -14.31
C ALA A 98 -17.97 -13.57 -13.32
N ALA A 99 -17.88 -13.86 -12.02
CA ALA A 99 -18.11 -12.85 -10.98
C ALA A 99 -17.07 -11.71 -11.01
N ALA A 100 -15.85 -11.95 -11.47
CA ALA A 100 -14.78 -10.95 -11.54
C ALA A 100 -15.02 -9.85 -12.57
N PHE A 101 -15.77 -10.14 -13.65
CA PHE A 101 -16.18 -9.15 -14.65
C PHE A 101 -17.30 -8.24 -14.14
N VAL A 102 -17.90 -8.53 -12.98
CA VAL A 102 -19.02 -7.78 -12.42
C VAL A 102 -18.54 -6.93 -11.25
N GLY A 103 -18.41 -5.62 -11.49
CA GLY A 103 -18.05 -4.65 -10.45
C GLY A 103 -17.73 -3.27 -11.01
N VAL A 104 -17.47 -2.34 -10.10
CA VAL A 104 -17.12 -0.94 -10.44
C VAL A 104 -15.81 -0.88 -11.24
N ALA A 105 -14.78 -1.64 -10.85
CA ALA A 105 -13.47 -1.60 -11.52
C ALA A 105 -13.50 -2.10 -12.99
N PRO A 106 -14.13 -3.24 -13.34
CA PRO A 106 -14.33 -3.61 -14.74
C PRO A 106 -15.15 -2.59 -15.55
N ALA A 107 -16.19 -1.99 -14.96
CA ALA A 107 -17.01 -0.97 -15.63
C ALA A 107 -16.20 0.30 -15.93
N VAL A 108 -15.39 0.76 -14.98
CA VAL A 108 -14.45 1.88 -15.17
C VAL A 108 -13.41 1.56 -16.25
N SER A 109 -12.88 0.34 -16.26
CA SER A 109 -11.89 -0.08 -17.27
C SER A 109 -12.49 -0.20 -18.66
N LEU A 110 -13.76 -0.64 -18.76
CA LEU A 110 -14.53 -0.63 -20.01
C LEU A 110 -14.69 0.80 -20.54
N LEU A 111 -15.02 1.76 -19.66
CA LEU A 111 -15.12 3.17 -20.01
C LEU A 111 -13.77 3.75 -20.48
N ALA A 112 -12.66 3.38 -19.84
CA ALA A 112 -11.32 3.78 -20.25
C ALA A 112 -10.95 3.18 -21.63
N SER A 113 -11.38 1.94 -21.86
CA SER A 113 -11.14 1.22 -23.12
C SER A 113 -11.97 1.78 -24.28
N ALA A 114 -13.00 2.60 -24.01
CA ALA A 114 -13.78 3.29 -25.05
C ALA A 114 -12.90 4.19 -25.93
N GLY A 115 -11.75 4.66 -25.44
CA GLY A 115 -10.72 5.34 -26.23
C GLY A 115 -10.31 4.60 -27.51
N LEU A 116 -10.30 3.26 -27.51
CA LEU A 116 -10.05 2.45 -28.72
C LEU A 116 -11.13 2.66 -29.79
N VAL A 117 -12.40 2.66 -29.38
CA VAL A 117 -13.55 2.87 -30.29
C VAL A 117 -13.57 4.30 -30.80
N ILE A 118 -13.32 5.28 -29.94
CA ILE A 118 -13.18 6.69 -30.32
C ILE A 118 -12.07 6.84 -31.38
N THR A 119 -10.91 6.25 -31.13
CA THR A 119 -9.77 6.29 -32.08
C THR A 119 -10.12 5.64 -33.42
N GLY A 120 -10.80 4.48 -33.40
CA GLY A 120 -11.22 3.78 -34.60
C GLY A 120 -12.22 4.57 -35.43
N MET A 121 -13.32 5.00 -34.80
CA MET A 121 -14.40 5.74 -35.47
C MET A 121 -13.93 7.07 -36.07
N ARG A 122 -12.97 7.76 -35.43
CA ARG A 122 -12.39 9.00 -35.96
C ARG A 122 -11.59 8.80 -37.23
N ARG A 123 -11.00 7.62 -37.43
CA ARG A 123 -10.14 7.31 -38.58
C ARG A 123 -10.92 6.63 -39.71
N SER A 124 -11.74 5.63 -39.40
CA SER A 124 -12.66 5.01 -40.37
C SER A 124 -13.73 4.13 -39.70
N ALA A 125 -14.90 3.97 -40.33
CA ALA A 125 -15.95 3.09 -39.83
C ALA A 125 -15.48 1.64 -39.68
N ALA A 126 -14.64 1.18 -40.61
CA ALA A 126 -14.10 -0.17 -40.60
C ALA A 126 -13.06 -0.38 -39.48
N ALA A 127 -12.27 0.64 -39.12
CA ALA A 127 -11.42 0.60 -37.93
C ALA A 127 -12.25 0.62 -36.63
N GLY A 128 -13.40 1.31 -36.62
CA GLY A 128 -14.38 1.27 -35.54
C GLY A 128 -14.93 -0.15 -35.28
N LEU A 129 -15.22 -0.91 -36.33
CA LEU A 129 -15.65 -2.32 -36.21
C LEU A 129 -14.56 -3.22 -35.59
N VAL A 130 -13.28 -2.97 -35.88
CA VAL A 130 -12.14 -3.69 -35.27
C VAL A 130 -11.91 -3.26 -33.82
N ALA A 131 -12.24 -2.00 -33.48
CA ALA A 131 -12.07 -1.48 -32.13
C ALA A 131 -12.98 -2.16 -31.09
N LEU A 132 -14.18 -2.61 -31.48
CA LEU A 132 -15.12 -3.30 -30.59
C LEU A 132 -14.56 -4.62 -30.01
N PRO A 133 -14.09 -5.60 -30.82
CA PRO A 133 -13.46 -6.79 -30.29
C PRO A 133 -12.14 -6.47 -29.58
N ALA A 134 -11.37 -5.48 -30.05
CA ALA A 134 -10.14 -5.05 -29.38
C ALA A 134 -10.41 -4.58 -27.94
N LEU A 135 -11.45 -3.77 -27.74
CA LEU A 135 -11.89 -3.26 -26.45
C LEU A 135 -12.30 -4.38 -25.49
N LEU A 136 -13.12 -5.33 -25.95
CA LEU A 136 -13.57 -6.45 -25.12
C LEU A 136 -12.42 -7.38 -24.73
N LEU A 137 -11.52 -7.67 -25.67
CA LEU A 137 -10.33 -8.47 -25.40
C LEU A 137 -9.36 -7.75 -24.48
N HIS A 138 -9.17 -6.44 -24.64
CA HIS A 138 -8.34 -5.65 -23.75
C HIS A 138 -8.86 -5.71 -22.30
N LEU A 139 -10.16 -5.51 -22.09
CA LEU A 139 -10.78 -5.67 -20.77
C LEU A 139 -10.59 -7.09 -20.22
N ALA A 140 -10.75 -8.12 -21.05
CA ALA A 140 -10.53 -9.50 -20.65
C ALA A 140 -9.07 -9.74 -20.21
N VAL A 141 -8.09 -9.19 -20.94
CA VAL A 141 -6.67 -9.25 -20.55
C VAL A 141 -6.45 -8.60 -19.18
N LEU A 142 -6.97 -7.38 -18.94
CA LEU A 142 -6.84 -6.68 -17.66
C LEU A 142 -7.35 -7.55 -16.48
N VAL A 143 -8.57 -8.07 -16.61
CA VAL A 143 -9.23 -8.86 -15.55
C VAL A 143 -8.54 -10.21 -15.35
N LEU A 144 -8.24 -10.93 -16.44
CA LEU A 144 -7.61 -12.25 -16.38
C LEU A 144 -6.20 -12.18 -15.82
N LEU A 145 -5.39 -11.24 -16.31
CA LEU A 145 -4.02 -11.06 -15.86
C LEU A 145 -3.97 -10.73 -14.36
N SER A 146 -4.88 -9.88 -13.90
CA SER A 146 -5.04 -9.58 -12.47
C SER A 146 -5.33 -10.84 -11.64
N LYS A 147 -6.25 -11.70 -12.09
CA LYS A 147 -6.59 -12.94 -11.39
C LYS A 147 -5.46 -13.96 -11.43
N VAL A 148 -4.80 -14.13 -12.57
CA VAL A 148 -3.62 -14.99 -12.72
C VAL A 148 -2.50 -14.52 -11.82
N ALA A 149 -2.20 -13.22 -11.80
CA ALA A 149 -1.21 -12.62 -10.91
C ALA A 149 -1.55 -12.98 -9.46
N VAL A 150 -2.73 -12.60 -8.96
CA VAL A 150 -3.13 -12.87 -7.56
C VAL A 150 -3.06 -14.36 -7.20
N ALA A 151 -3.48 -15.26 -8.09
CA ALA A 151 -3.39 -16.70 -7.86
C ALA A 151 -1.93 -17.20 -7.83
N ALA A 152 -1.10 -16.72 -8.75
CA ALA A 152 0.32 -17.04 -8.78
C ALA A 152 1.01 -16.53 -7.51
N PHE A 153 0.74 -15.29 -7.08
CA PHE A 153 1.27 -14.72 -5.84
C PHE A 153 0.85 -15.51 -4.60
N GLY A 154 -0.43 -15.90 -4.48
CA GLY A 154 -0.92 -16.69 -3.36
C GLY A 154 -0.29 -18.09 -3.25
N LEU A 155 0.11 -18.68 -4.38
CA LEU A 155 0.90 -19.92 -4.39
C LEU A 155 2.39 -19.65 -4.12
N ALA A 156 2.93 -18.55 -4.64
CA ALA A 156 4.33 -18.19 -4.54
C ALA A 156 4.74 -17.94 -3.08
N LEU A 157 3.93 -17.21 -2.30
CA LEU A 157 4.19 -16.88 -0.89
C LEU A 157 4.18 -18.10 0.08
N ARG A 158 4.35 -19.32 -0.43
CA ARG A 158 4.60 -20.54 0.36
C ARG A 158 6.09 -20.81 0.57
N SER A 159 6.98 -20.13 -0.16
CA SER A 159 8.44 -20.24 -0.02
C SER A 159 9.08 -18.94 0.46
N ARG A 160 10.25 -19.04 1.10
CA ARG A 160 11.02 -17.88 1.54
C ARG A 160 11.51 -17.03 0.37
N ALA A 161 12.05 -17.66 -0.67
CA ALA A 161 12.53 -16.97 -1.87
C ALA A 161 11.44 -16.11 -2.51
N ASN A 162 10.22 -16.62 -2.56
CA ASN A 162 9.10 -15.86 -3.10
C ASN A 162 8.63 -14.76 -2.15
N ALA A 163 8.65 -14.95 -0.82
CA ALA A 163 8.36 -13.85 0.11
C ALA A 163 9.34 -12.68 -0.06
N VAL A 164 10.62 -12.96 -0.32
CA VAL A 164 11.63 -11.96 -0.69
C VAL A 164 11.27 -11.29 -2.02
N LEU A 165 11.06 -12.06 -3.09
CA LEU A 165 10.73 -11.51 -4.42
C LEU A 165 9.48 -10.61 -4.40
N VAL A 166 8.42 -11.04 -3.70
CA VAL A 166 7.18 -10.27 -3.57
C VAL A 166 7.39 -9.02 -2.71
N GLY A 167 8.20 -9.12 -1.66
CA GLY A 167 8.62 -7.95 -0.86
C GLY A 167 9.33 -6.92 -1.72
N LEU A 168 10.32 -7.34 -2.52
CA LEU A 168 11.05 -6.48 -3.44
C LEU A 168 10.11 -5.80 -4.43
N LEU A 169 9.29 -6.57 -5.13
CA LEU A 169 8.37 -6.03 -6.13
C LEU A 169 7.39 -5.03 -5.51
N ASN A 170 6.71 -5.39 -4.41
CA ASN A 170 5.72 -4.52 -3.79
C ASN A 170 6.35 -3.24 -3.22
N GLY A 171 7.54 -3.34 -2.64
CA GLY A 171 8.25 -2.18 -2.10
C GLY A 171 8.69 -1.22 -3.21
N ALA A 172 9.27 -1.75 -4.30
CA ALA A 172 9.65 -0.96 -5.47
C ALA A 172 8.43 -0.29 -6.14
N VAL A 173 7.34 -1.02 -6.28
CA VAL A 173 6.07 -0.51 -6.82
C VAL A 173 5.51 0.61 -5.96
N LEU A 174 5.44 0.42 -4.63
CA LEU A 174 4.90 1.47 -3.77
C LEU A 174 5.81 2.71 -3.80
N ALA A 175 7.13 2.52 -3.86
CA ALA A 175 8.07 3.64 -4.04
C ALA A 175 7.83 4.38 -5.35
N LEU A 176 7.63 3.66 -6.46
CA LEU A 176 7.28 4.21 -7.77
C LEU A 176 6.02 5.07 -7.71
N LEU A 177 4.95 4.52 -7.13
CA LEU A 177 3.67 5.22 -6.97
C LEU A 177 3.80 6.44 -6.05
N SER A 178 4.60 6.33 -4.99
CA SER A 178 4.85 7.44 -4.05
C SER A 178 5.66 8.57 -4.68
N GLN A 179 6.51 8.26 -5.67
CA GLN A 179 7.34 9.21 -6.41
C GLN A 179 6.78 9.54 -7.79
N GLY A 180 5.46 9.44 -8.00
CA GLY A 180 4.82 9.73 -9.30
C GLY A 180 5.15 11.11 -9.87
N TRP A 181 5.44 12.10 -9.02
CA TRP A 181 5.84 13.45 -9.42
C TRP A 181 7.19 13.48 -10.15
N VAL A 182 8.12 12.56 -9.84
CA VAL A 182 9.44 12.47 -10.48
C VAL A 182 9.26 12.17 -11.97
N PHE A 183 8.33 11.29 -12.31
CA PHE A 183 8.01 10.95 -13.70
C PHE A 183 7.37 12.11 -14.44
N ALA A 184 6.50 12.89 -13.77
CA ALA A 184 5.91 14.08 -14.37
C ALA A 184 6.99 15.13 -14.72
N VAL A 185 7.98 15.33 -13.84
CA VAL A 185 9.11 16.23 -14.10
C VAL A 185 10.01 15.68 -15.20
N ALA A 186 10.39 14.40 -15.13
CA ALA A 186 11.24 13.76 -16.13
C ALA A 186 10.59 13.82 -17.53
N PHE A 187 9.29 13.57 -17.62
CA PHE A 187 8.51 13.68 -18.85
C PHE A 187 8.51 15.11 -19.42
N GLY A 188 8.39 16.12 -18.55
CA GLY A 188 8.50 17.53 -18.95
C GLY A 188 9.89 17.90 -19.46
N GLN A 189 10.95 17.39 -18.83
CA GLN A 189 12.34 17.62 -19.24
C GLN A 189 12.69 16.93 -20.56
N SER A 190 12.11 15.74 -20.84
CA SER A 190 12.36 15.00 -22.08
C SER A 190 11.54 15.49 -23.28
N GLY A 191 10.63 16.44 -23.09
CA GLY A 191 9.77 16.96 -24.17
C GLY A 191 8.74 15.95 -24.70
N GLY A 192 8.45 14.88 -23.96
CA GLY A 192 7.54 13.81 -24.38
C GLY A 192 8.00 12.40 -24.00
N LEU A 193 7.29 11.40 -24.53
CA LEU A 193 7.63 9.98 -24.35
C LEU A 193 8.93 9.66 -25.12
N PRO A 194 9.95 9.07 -24.47
CA PRO A 194 11.11 8.56 -25.20
C PRO A 194 10.69 7.53 -26.26
N PRO A 195 11.30 7.52 -27.45
CA PRO A 195 10.94 6.58 -28.53
C PRO A 195 11.00 5.11 -28.11
N ALA A 196 11.97 4.75 -27.27
CA ALA A 196 12.12 3.41 -26.70
C ALA A 196 10.90 3.01 -25.84
N THR A 197 10.34 3.95 -25.08
CA THR A 197 9.15 3.70 -24.25
C THR A 197 7.92 3.43 -25.12
N GLY A 198 7.74 4.20 -26.20
CA GLY A 198 6.69 3.95 -27.19
C GLY A 198 6.79 2.55 -27.81
N ALA A 199 8.01 2.13 -28.20
CA ALA A 199 8.25 0.79 -28.74
C ALA A 199 7.93 -0.33 -27.74
N ILE A 200 8.34 -0.18 -26.48
CA ILE A 200 8.04 -1.16 -25.41
C ILE A 200 6.53 -1.26 -25.17
N VAL A 201 5.85 -0.11 -25.05
CA VAL A 201 4.40 -0.05 -24.82
C VAL A 201 3.63 -0.70 -25.97
N ARG A 202 4.06 -0.47 -27.21
CA ARG A 202 3.48 -1.10 -28.41
C ARG A 202 3.74 -2.62 -28.47
N ALA A 203 4.86 -3.09 -27.92
CA ALA A 203 5.15 -4.52 -27.82
C ALA A 203 4.32 -5.25 -26.76
N LEU A 204 3.87 -4.55 -25.72
CA LEU A 204 3.05 -5.13 -24.64
C LEU A 204 1.62 -5.47 -25.10
N PRO A 205 0.97 -6.50 -24.50
CA PRO A 205 -0.43 -6.82 -24.79
C PRO A 205 -1.41 -5.65 -24.59
N SER A 206 -1.06 -4.67 -23.74
CA SER A 206 -1.84 -3.44 -23.58
C SER A 206 -1.88 -2.55 -24.82
N GLY A 207 -0.83 -2.58 -25.66
CA GLY A 207 -0.71 -1.77 -26.88
C GLY A 207 -1.31 -2.43 -28.13
N TRP A 208 -1.51 -3.75 -28.15
CA TRP A 208 -1.96 -4.48 -29.34
C TRP A 208 -3.35 -4.04 -29.83
N GLY A 209 -4.23 -3.61 -28.92
CA GLY A 209 -5.54 -3.07 -29.30
C GLY A 209 -5.43 -1.76 -30.09
N VAL A 210 -4.56 -0.84 -29.66
CA VAL A 210 -4.31 0.43 -30.36
C VAL A 210 -3.69 0.16 -31.73
N LEU A 211 -2.71 -0.73 -31.79
CA LEU A 211 -2.05 -1.12 -33.05
C LEU A 211 -3.01 -1.81 -34.03
N ALA A 212 -3.96 -2.60 -33.54
CA ALA A 212 -4.95 -3.26 -34.40
C ALA A 212 -5.86 -2.23 -35.07
N VAL A 213 -6.31 -1.23 -34.30
CA VAL A 213 -7.13 -0.12 -34.80
C VAL A 213 -6.34 0.76 -35.78
N GLU A 214 -5.06 1.05 -35.51
CA GLU A 214 -4.16 1.76 -36.44
C GLU A 214 -3.92 1.00 -37.74
N SER A 215 -3.71 -0.32 -37.65
CA SER A 215 -3.50 -1.18 -38.81
C SER A 215 -4.76 -1.26 -39.67
N ALA A 216 -5.94 -1.35 -39.05
CA ALA A 216 -7.22 -1.32 -39.78
C ALA A 216 -7.48 0.04 -40.44
N ALA A 217 -7.18 1.13 -39.74
CA ALA A 217 -7.32 2.49 -40.29
C ALA A 217 -6.40 2.74 -41.49
N SER A 218 -5.21 2.14 -41.51
CA SER A 218 -4.25 2.22 -42.61
C SER A 218 -4.47 1.17 -43.72
N GLY A 219 -5.54 0.37 -43.66
CA GLY A 219 -5.88 -0.65 -44.67
C GLY A 219 -5.11 -1.97 -44.54
N HIS A 220 -4.27 -2.14 -43.52
CA HIS A 220 -3.50 -3.36 -43.25
C HIS A 220 -4.32 -4.41 -42.48
N TRP A 221 -5.37 -4.93 -43.12
CA TRP A 221 -6.33 -5.87 -42.51
C TRP A 221 -5.68 -7.14 -41.94
N GLY A 222 -4.66 -7.69 -42.62
CA GLY A 222 -3.93 -8.88 -42.14
C GLY A 222 -3.24 -8.65 -40.79
N ARG A 223 -2.61 -7.48 -40.60
CA ARG A 223 -1.95 -7.10 -39.35
C ARG A 223 -2.96 -6.83 -38.25
N ALA A 224 -4.08 -6.16 -38.57
CA ALA A 224 -5.17 -5.94 -37.63
C ALA A 224 -5.76 -7.26 -37.12
N ALA A 225 -6.06 -8.20 -38.04
CA ALA A 225 -6.56 -9.54 -37.70
C ALA A 225 -5.56 -10.33 -36.85
N ALA A 226 -4.26 -10.28 -37.18
CA ALA A 226 -3.21 -10.95 -36.42
C ALA A 226 -3.10 -10.44 -34.97
N LEU A 227 -3.23 -9.11 -34.76
CA LEU A 227 -3.19 -8.52 -33.42
C LEU A 227 -4.42 -8.87 -32.57
N ILE A 228 -5.60 -8.90 -33.18
CA ILE A 228 -6.82 -9.38 -32.50
C ILE A 228 -6.70 -10.86 -32.16
N ALA A 229 -6.20 -11.68 -33.08
CA ALA A 229 -5.94 -13.10 -32.83
C ALA A 229 -4.91 -13.29 -31.70
N ALA A 230 -3.85 -12.48 -31.66
CA ALA A 230 -2.85 -12.50 -30.58
C ALA A 230 -3.47 -12.17 -29.21
N LEU A 231 -4.33 -11.15 -29.13
CA LEU A 231 -5.09 -10.84 -27.91
C LEU A 231 -6.00 -11.98 -27.49
N LEU A 232 -6.72 -12.60 -28.43
CA LEU A 232 -7.59 -13.74 -28.17
C LEU A 232 -6.81 -14.96 -27.65
N LEU A 233 -5.68 -15.29 -28.29
CA LEU A 233 -4.79 -16.37 -27.87
C LEU A 233 -4.19 -16.09 -26.49
N PHE A 234 -3.81 -14.85 -26.20
CA PHE A 234 -3.30 -14.46 -24.89
C PHE A 234 -4.36 -14.59 -23.79
N CYS A 235 -5.61 -14.18 -24.06
CA CYS A 235 -6.74 -14.47 -23.16
C CYS A 235 -6.93 -15.97 -22.92
N GLY A 236 -6.85 -16.79 -23.98
CA GLY A 236 -6.92 -18.25 -23.90
C GLY A 236 -5.81 -18.83 -23.00
N LEU A 237 -4.57 -18.36 -23.18
CA LEU A 237 -3.44 -18.74 -22.34
C LEU A 237 -3.67 -18.39 -20.86
N LEU A 238 -4.12 -17.16 -20.58
CA LEU A 238 -4.41 -16.72 -19.21
C LEU A 238 -5.52 -17.55 -18.55
N LEU A 239 -6.54 -17.96 -19.31
CA LEU A 239 -7.60 -18.85 -18.83
C LEU A 239 -7.06 -20.24 -18.44
N VAL A 240 -6.18 -20.81 -19.27
CA VAL A 240 -5.53 -22.10 -18.98
C VAL A 240 -4.65 -22.00 -17.73
N VAL A 241 -3.85 -20.93 -17.62
CA VAL A 241 -3.00 -20.68 -16.45
C VAL A 241 -3.86 -20.50 -15.19
N TRP A 242 -4.94 -19.71 -15.26
CA TRP A 242 -5.89 -19.52 -14.16
C TRP A 242 -6.46 -20.86 -13.66
N ALA A 243 -6.93 -21.71 -14.58
CA ALA A 243 -7.47 -23.02 -14.24
C ALA A 243 -6.41 -23.92 -13.59
N ALA A 244 -5.18 -23.91 -14.08
CA ALA A 244 -4.06 -24.68 -13.53
C ALA A 244 -3.66 -24.20 -12.12
N LEU A 245 -3.59 -22.88 -11.89
CA LEU A 245 -3.26 -22.31 -10.58
C LEU A 245 -4.34 -22.63 -9.54
N MET A 246 -5.61 -22.59 -9.93
CA MET A 246 -6.73 -22.98 -9.06
C MET A 246 -6.67 -24.46 -8.66
N ALA A 247 -6.31 -25.35 -9.58
CA ALA A 247 -6.15 -26.77 -9.26
C ALA A 247 -5.01 -27.02 -8.24
N ARG A 248 -3.88 -26.31 -8.37
CA ARG A 248 -2.73 -26.44 -7.46
C ARG A 248 -2.98 -25.88 -6.06
N ARG A 249 -3.87 -24.89 -5.91
CA ARG A 249 -4.17 -24.25 -4.62
C ARG A 249 -4.85 -25.19 -3.62
N SER A 250 -5.53 -26.23 -4.10
CA SER A 250 -6.39 -27.12 -3.30
C SER A 250 -5.70 -28.35 -2.69
N GLY A 251 -4.40 -28.61 -2.94
CA GLY A 251 -3.87 -29.97 -2.75
C GLY A 251 -2.46 -30.18 -2.19
N SER A 252 -1.72 -29.18 -1.69
CA SER A 252 -0.35 -29.45 -1.20
C SER A 252 -0.24 -29.46 0.34
N PRO A 253 0.11 -30.61 0.94
CA PRO A 253 0.58 -30.69 2.32
C PRO A 253 1.80 -29.80 2.51
N ARG A 254 1.88 -29.09 3.63
CA ARG A 254 3.08 -28.33 4.01
C ARG A 254 4.08 -29.31 4.62
N PRO A 255 5.30 -29.48 4.08
CA PRO A 255 6.32 -30.27 4.74
C PRO A 255 6.66 -29.61 6.09
N GLY A 256 6.60 -30.39 7.16
CA GLY A 256 7.06 -29.97 8.48
C GLY A 256 8.57 -29.81 8.47
N MET A 257 9.09 -28.60 8.69
CA MET A 257 10.53 -28.38 8.83
C MET A 257 11.00 -28.77 10.24
N ALA A 258 12.05 -29.60 10.31
CA ALA A 258 12.80 -29.86 11.53
C ALA A 258 13.29 -28.54 12.17
N GLY A 259 13.20 -28.45 13.50
CA GLY A 259 13.52 -27.24 14.24
C GLY A 259 15.00 -27.19 14.63
N HIS A 260 15.78 -26.29 14.02
CA HIS A 260 17.13 -25.97 14.50
C HIS A 260 17.08 -24.92 15.62
N ARG A 261 17.84 -25.14 16.71
CA ARG A 261 18.03 -24.17 17.80
C ARG A 261 19.17 -23.23 17.41
N VAL A 262 18.85 -21.95 17.20
CA VAL A 262 19.83 -20.92 16.76
C VAL A 262 20.56 -20.27 17.95
N LEU A 263 19.93 -20.24 19.14
CA LEU A 263 20.50 -19.61 20.34
C LEU A 263 20.19 -20.46 21.59
N ASN A 264 21.17 -20.56 22.48
CA ASN A 264 20.99 -21.15 23.81
C ASN A 264 20.27 -20.16 24.73
N ALA A 265 19.17 -20.59 25.35
CA ALA A 265 18.32 -19.75 26.20
C ALA A 265 18.94 -19.59 27.61
N THR A 266 20.03 -18.84 27.72
CA THR A 266 20.75 -18.61 29.00
C THR A 266 20.05 -17.62 29.94
N SER A 267 19.08 -16.85 29.44
CA SER A 267 18.29 -15.87 30.20
C SER A 267 16.90 -15.71 29.58
N ALA A 268 15.89 -15.33 30.36
CA ALA A 268 14.53 -15.08 29.87
C ALA A 268 14.49 -14.06 28.71
N ARG A 269 15.34 -13.02 28.76
CA ARG A 269 15.47 -12.06 27.65
C ARG A 269 16.02 -12.71 26.39
N ASN A 270 17.05 -13.55 26.52
CA ASN A 270 17.69 -14.24 25.41
C ASN A 270 16.78 -15.31 24.81
N ALA A 271 15.91 -15.92 25.62
CA ALA A 271 14.88 -16.85 25.15
C ALA A 271 13.86 -16.16 24.23
N VAL A 272 13.39 -14.96 24.61
CA VAL A 272 12.48 -14.16 23.76
C VAL A 272 13.21 -13.67 22.51
N LEU A 273 14.44 -13.16 22.65
CA LEU A 273 15.25 -12.74 21.50
C LEU A 273 15.46 -13.90 20.51
N GLY A 274 15.83 -15.09 20.98
CA GLY A 274 16.02 -16.27 20.12
C GLY A 274 14.71 -16.84 19.56
N LYS A 275 13.58 -16.68 20.25
CA LYS A 275 12.26 -16.92 19.66
C LYS A 275 12.03 -15.95 18.50
N GLU A 276 12.16 -14.64 18.73
CA GLU A 276 11.87 -13.62 17.72
C GLU A 276 12.78 -13.72 16.50
N ILE A 277 14.09 -13.93 16.69
CA ILE A 277 15.02 -14.15 15.58
C ILE A 277 14.57 -15.34 14.72
N ARG A 278 14.19 -16.47 15.36
CA ARG A 278 13.64 -17.61 14.63
C ARG A 278 12.33 -17.28 13.93
N THR A 279 11.46 -16.47 14.53
CA THR A 279 10.22 -16.01 13.90
C THR A 279 10.52 -15.17 12.65
N TYR A 280 11.49 -14.25 12.69
CA TYR A 280 11.89 -13.46 11.52
C TYR A 280 12.40 -14.32 10.36
N PHE A 281 13.06 -15.44 10.64
CA PHE A 281 13.50 -16.39 9.59
C PHE A 281 12.42 -17.37 9.13
N ARG A 282 11.38 -17.63 9.93
CA ARG A 282 10.34 -18.63 9.62
C ARG A 282 9.03 -18.03 9.12
N ASP A 283 8.68 -16.84 9.58
CA ASP A 283 7.45 -16.17 9.22
C ASP A 283 7.62 -15.41 7.90
N LEU A 284 6.94 -15.90 6.87
CA LEU A 284 6.97 -15.34 5.52
C LEU A 284 6.43 -13.90 5.49
N VAL A 285 5.51 -13.55 6.40
CA VAL A 285 5.00 -12.18 6.51
C VAL A 285 6.09 -11.23 6.98
N ARG A 286 6.87 -11.62 7.99
CA ARG A 286 7.97 -10.79 8.51
C ARG A 286 9.11 -10.64 7.50
N ILE A 287 9.44 -11.71 6.77
CA ILE A 287 10.40 -11.64 5.65
C ILE A 287 9.89 -10.67 4.60
N HIS A 288 8.63 -10.83 4.16
CA HIS A 288 8.02 -9.95 3.18
C HIS A 288 8.05 -8.48 3.63
N GLN A 289 7.64 -8.18 4.86
CA GLN A 289 7.60 -6.81 5.40
C GLN A 289 8.99 -6.18 5.50
N LEU A 290 10.00 -6.93 5.94
CA LEU A 290 11.37 -6.41 6.04
C LEU A 290 11.97 -6.14 4.65
N VAL A 291 11.80 -7.06 3.71
CA VAL A 291 12.28 -6.92 2.34
C VAL A 291 11.51 -5.83 1.59
N PHE A 292 10.20 -5.72 1.85
CA PHE A 292 9.38 -4.62 1.36
C PHE A 292 9.92 -3.28 1.83
N ALA A 293 10.19 -3.13 3.15
CA ALA A 293 10.73 -1.89 3.68
C ALA A 293 12.07 -1.55 3.04
N LEU A 294 12.94 -2.55 2.86
CA LEU A 294 14.25 -2.40 2.24
C LEU A 294 14.13 -1.91 0.80
N SER A 295 13.33 -2.62 0.00
CA SER A 295 13.12 -2.26 -1.40
C SER A 295 12.44 -0.90 -1.54
N PHE A 296 11.48 -0.59 -0.68
CA PHE A 296 10.83 0.71 -0.65
C PHE A 296 11.85 1.81 -0.34
N GLY A 297 12.67 1.66 0.70
CA GLY A 297 13.68 2.65 1.08
C GLY A 297 14.69 2.94 -0.03
N ILE A 298 15.24 1.89 -0.66
CA ILE A 298 16.20 2.03 -1.76
C ILE A 298 15.53 2.66 -2.99
N CYS A 299 14.41 2.12 -3.47
CA CYS A 299 13.76 2.64 -4.67
C CYS A 299 13.24 4.05 -4.47
N PHE A 300 12.66 4.36 -3.29
CA PHE A 300 12.14 5.69 -2.99
C PHE A 300 13.25 6.75 -3.03
N ALA A 301 14.43 6.43 -2.49
CA ALA A 301 15.58 7.30 -2.49
C ALA A 301 16.30 7.39 -3.85
N ALA A 302 16.29 6.31 -4.64
CA ALA A 302 16.93 6.25 -5.95
C ALA A 302 16.10 6.88 -7.08
N LEU A 303 14.77 6.89 -6.99
CA LEU A 303 13.91 7.39 -8.07
C LEU A 303 14.19 8.86 -8.45
N PRO A 304 14.42 9.80 -7.51
CA PRO A 304 14.79 11.17 -7.84
C PRO A 304 16.10 11.34 -8.62
N LEU A 305 16.95 10.29 -8.73
CA LEU A 305 18.10 10.30 -9.62
C LEU A 305 17.70 10.50 -11.09
N LEU A 306 16.48 10.10 -11.49
CA LEU A 306 15.94 10.29 -12.84
C LEU A 306 15.84 11.77 -13.24
N VAL A 307 15.77 12.67 -12.26
CA VAL A 307 15.71 14.13 -12.47
C VAL A 307 16.98 14.82 -11.92
N GLY A 308 18.07 14.05 -11.72
CA GLY A 308 19.37 14.56 -11.26
C GLY A 308 19.47 14.83 -9.75
N TRP A 309 18.47 14.46 -8.94
CA TRP A 309 18.49 14.76 -7.51
C TRP A 309 19.21 13.68 -6.68
N VAL A 310 20.54 13.74 -6.68
CA VAL A 310 21.41 12.79 -5.96
C VAL A 310 21.29 12.86 -4.43
N GLN A 311 20.90 14.02 -3.89
CA GLN A 311 20.82 14.25 -2.44
C GLN A 311 19.70 13.49 -1.73
N MET A 312 18.82 12.80 -2.48
CA MET A 312 17.83 11.90 -1.87
C MET A 312 18.44 10.55 -1.47
N LEU A 313 19.54 10.11 -2.10
CA LEU A 313 20.11 8.77 -1.90
C LEU A 313 20.49 8.45 -0.44
N PRO A 314 21.12 9.38 0.33
CA PRO A 314 21.42 9.17 1.75
C PRO A 314 20.20 8.84 2.61
N TRP A 315 19.00 9.25 2.19
CA TRP A 315 17.75 9.03 2.93
C TRP A 315 17.20 7.60 2.82
N ALA A 316 17.80 6.72 2.01
CA ALA A 316 17.35 5.33 1.90
C ALA A 316 17.35 4.60 3.25
N GLY A 317 18.36 4.84 4.09
CA GLY A 317 18.46 4.28 5.44
C GLY A 317 17.34 4.76 6.38
N PRO A 318 17.18 6.08 6.61
CA PRO A 318 16.04 6.64 7.33
C PRO A 318 14.66 6.16 6.85
N VAL A 319 14.42 6.17 5.53
CA VAL A 319 13.14 5.74 4.94
C VAL A 319 12.90 4.25 5.15
N PHE A 320 13.95 3.41 5.04
CA PHE A 320 13.88 2.00 5.40
C PHE A 320 13.46 1.80 6.86
N VAL A 321 14.07 2.53 7.80
CA VAL A 321 13.73 2.43 9.23
C VAL A 321 12.29 2.84 9.49
N LEU A 322 11.83 3.96 8.91
CA LEU A 322 10.45 4.42 9.00
C LEU A 322 9.47 3.34 8.52
N MET A 323 9.71 2.78 7.33
CA MET A 323 8.83 1.77 6.75
C MET A 323 8.87 0.45 7.54
N ALA A 324 10.05 0.01 7.98
CA ALA A 324 10.21 -1.20 8.79
C ALA A 324 9.50 -1.07 10.14
N ALA A 325 9.56 0.12 10.76
CA ALA A 325 8.86 0.40 12.01
C ALA A 325 7.33 0.37 11.79
N ALA A 326 6.85 1.02 10.72
CA ALA A 326 5.43 1.09 10.38
C ALA A 326 4.80 -0.28 10.09
N LEU A 327 5.48 -1.13 9.33
CA LEU A 327 5.03 -2.49 9.06
C LEU A 327 5.08 -3.39 10.30
N SER A 328 5.84 -2.98 11.32
CA SER A 328 5.92 -3.61 12.64
C SER A 328 4.94 -2.99 13.67
N ALA A 329 3.98 -2.15 13.25
CA ALA A 329 3.13 -1.44 14.21
C ALA A 329 2.19 -2.35 15.04
N ASN A 330 1.97 -3.60 14.60
CA ASN A 330 1.04 -4.55 15.22
C ASN A 330 1.70 -5.88 15.63
N LEU A 331 2.95 -5.84 16.14
CA LEU A 331 3.72 -7.02 16.53
C LEU A 331 2.95 -8.03 17.39
N TYR A 332 2.24 -7.57 18.42
CA TYR A 332 1.45 -8.42 19.33
C TYR A 332 0.15 -8.92 18.71
N GLY A 333 -0.50 -8.11 17.85
CA GLY A 333 -1.69 -8.56 17.14
C GLY A 333 -1.37 -9.66 16.12
N ASN A 334 -0.21 -9.57 15.47
CA ASN A 334 0.26 -10.53 14.47
C ASN A 334 0.58 -11.91 15.05
N ASP A 335 0.91 -11.98 16.34
CA ASP A 335 1.15 -13.25 17.07
C ASP A 335 -0.15 -14.05 17.29
N GLY A 336 -1.32 -13.43 17.08
CA GLY A 336 -2.59 -14.13 17.19
C GLY A 336 -2.87 -14.59 18.63
N THR A 337 -3.46 -15.77 18.77
CA THR A 337 -3.77 -16.35 20.09
C THR A 337 -2.50 -16.67 20.88
N ALA A 338 -1.33 -16.83 20.25
CA ALA A 338 -0.07 -17.17 20.94
C ALA A 338 0.39 -16.11 21.97
N LEU A 339 -0.23 -14.93 22.00
CA LEU A 339 -0.07 -13.95 23.06
C LEU A 339 -0.28 -14.53 24.46
N TRP A 340 -1.17 -15.52 24.63
CA TRP A 340 -1.46 -16.13 25.94
C TRP A 340 -0.21 -16.75 26.58
N ILE A 341 0.66 -17.37 25.78
CA ILE A 341 1.91 -17.99 26.25
C ILE A 341 2.82 -16.92 26.85
N THR A 342 2.86 -15.75 26.23
CA THR A 342 3.69 -14.62 26.68
C THR A 342 3.18 -14.07 28.02
N LEU A 343 1.86 -14.02 28.20
CA LEU A 343 1.24 -13.48 29.41
C LEU A 343 1.28 -14.46 30.59
N LEU A 344 1.20 -15.76 30.34
CA LEU A 344 1.28 -16.78 31.38
C LEU A 344 2.72 -17.12 31.81
N THR A 345 3.74 -16.61 31.12
CA THR A 345 5.15 -16.86 31.49
C THR A 345 5.62 -15.82 32.52
N PRO A 346 5.89 -16.21 33.78
CA PRO A 346 6.33 -15.28 34.82
C PRO A 346 7.69 -14.65 34.48
N ARG A 347 7.89 -13.37 34.82
CA ARG A 347 9.18 -12.64 34.71
C ARG A 347 9.76 -12.47 33.29
N ALA A 348 9.06 -12.85 32.23
CA ALA A 348 9.57 -12.65 30.87
C ALA A 348 9.57 -11.16 30.48
N ILE A 349 10.76 -10.56 30.28
CA ILE A 349 10.92 -9.21 29.74
C ILE A 349 10.69 -9.25 28.21
N ASP A 350 9.49 -9.61 27.80
CA ASP A 350 9.14 -9.87 26.40
C ASP A 350 9.38 -8.65 25.50
N VAL A 351 8.97 -7.46 25.97
CA VAL A 351 9.17 -6.21 25.24
C VAL A 351 10.65 -5.99 24.89
N ARG A 352 11.57 -6.13 25.85
CA ARG A 352 13.00 -5.88 25.60
C ARG A 352 13.60 -6.88 24.62
N GLY A 353 13.20 -8.16 24.71
CA GLY A 353 13.61 -9.18 23.76
C GLY A 353 13.18 -8.85 22.34
N ARG A 354 11.93 -8.38 22.15
CA ARG A 354 11.39 -7.96 20.85
C ARG A 354 12.05 -6.70 20.30
N GLN A 355 12.30 -5.70 21.14
CA GLN A 355 13.00 -4.48 20.72
C GLN A 355 14.40 -4.78 20.21
N LEU A 356 15.15 -5.63 20.93
CA LEU A 356 16.48 -6.07 20.51
C LEU A 356 16.43 -6.90 19.24
N ALA A 357 15.43 -7.79 19.11
CA ALA A 357 15.24 -8.59 17.90
C ALA A 357 14.96 -7.69 16.68
N TRP A 358 14.09 -6.69 16.83
CA TRP A 358 13.80 -5.74 15.75
C TRP A 358 15.06 -4.96 15.35
N LEU A 359 15.80 -4.40 16.32
CA LEU A 359 17.06 -3.70 16.07
C LEU A 359 18.12 -4.59 15.41
N ALA A 360 18.19 -5.88 15.76
CA ALA A 360 19.15 -6.80 15.16
C ALA A 360 18.97 -6.99 13.64
N PHE A 361 17.73 -6.87 13.14
CA PHE A 361 17.45 -6.95 11.70
C PHE A 361 17.45 -5.57 11.01
N THR A 362 17.02 -4.51 11.70
CA THR A 362 16.86 -3.18 11.09
C THR A 362 18.12 -2.33 11.19
N ALA A 363 18.80 -2.30 12.34
CA ALA A 363 19.94 -1.40 12.55
C ALA A 363 21.12 -1.67 11.61
N PRO A 364 21.59 -2.92 11.39
CA PRO A 364 22.72 -3.17 10.49
C PRO A 364 22.42 -2.71 9.06
N VAL A 365 21.23 -3.04 8.55
CA VAL A 365 20.82 -2.67 7.19
C VAL A 365 20.66 -1.15 7.07
N ALA A 366 20.00 -0.51 8.04
CA ALA A 366 19.80 0.94 8.04
C ALA A 366 21.12 1.73 8.09
N LEU A 367 22.05 1.31 8.94
CA LEU A 367 23.36 1.95 9.07
C LEU A 367 24.19 1.72 7.80
N THR A 368 24.21 0.50 7.24
CA THR A 368 24.93 0.25 5.99
C THR A 368 24.38 1.10 4.84
N LEU A 369 23.07 1.17 4.65
CA LEU A 369 22.46 2.02 3.61
C LEU A 369 22.77 3.50 3.84
N THR A 370 22.65 3.96 5.09
CA THR A 370 22.94 5.34 5.47
C THR A 370 24.39 5.68 5.16
N LEU A 371 25.35 4.92 5.69
CA LEU A 371 26.77 5.19 5.55
C LEU A 371 27.21 5.09 4.08
N LEU A 372 26.78 4.04 3.36
CA LEU A 372 27.14 3.82 1.97
C LEU A 372 26.63 4.94 1.07
N PHE A 373 25.34 5.27 1.10
CA PHE A 373 24.78 6.28 0.21
C PHE A 373 25.16 7.71 0.62
N THR A 374 25.40 7.97 1.90
CA THR A 374 25.94 9.27 2.32
C THR A 374 27.38 9.45 1.85
N ALA A 375 28.20 8.39 1.89
CA ALA A 375 29.55 8.43 1.35
C ALA A 375 29.58 8.64 -0.16
N LEU A 376 28.67 8.00 -0.89
CA LEU A 376 28.59 8.12 -2.35
C LEU A 376 28.20 9.53 -2.83
N VAL A 377 27.61 10.36 -1.96
CA VAL A 377 27.13 11.72 -2.28
C VAL A 377 27.88 12.80 -1.48
N ASP A 378 28.90 12.42 -0.71
CA ASP A 378 29.69 13.30 0.16
C ASP A 378 28.89 14.15 1.16
N GLY A 379 27.81 13.59 1.72
CA GLY A 379 26.98 14.21 2.76
C GLY A 379 25.47 14.10 2.51
N PRO A 380 24.62 14.76 3.33
CA PRO A 380 24.92 15.52 4.54
C PRO A 380 25.06 14.61 5.78
N TRP A 381 26.29 14.27 6.15
CA TRP A 381 26.62 13.28 7.18
C TRP A 381 25.93 13.49 8.52
N ALA A 382 26.07 14.68 9.11
CA ALA A 382 25.54 14.95 10.44
C ALA A 382 24.01 14.79 10.51
N LEU A 383 23.30 15.29 9.49
CA LEU A 383 21.84 15.25 9.42
C LEU A 383 21.33 13.82 9.29
N VAL A 384 21.85 13.07 8.32
CA VAL A 384 21.36 11.72 8.03
C VAL A 384 21.67 10.77 9.19
N LEU A 385 22.85 10.87 9.79
CA LEU A 385 23.21 10.07 10.98
C LEU A 385 22.32 10.40 12.18
N ALA A 386 22.12 11.69 12.49
CA ALA A 386 21.27 12.13 13.58
C ALA A 386 19.85 11.58 13.46
N VAL A 387 19.27 11.70 12.26
CA VAL A 387 17.92 11.19 11.96
C VAL A 387 17.88 9.67 12.03
N THR A 388 18.84 8.95 11.43
CA THR A 388 18.88 7.48 11.46
C THR A 388 18.94 6.94 12.90
N PHE A 389 19.78 7.51 13.77
CA PHE A 389 19.85 7.08 15.17
C PHE A 389 18.56 7.32 15.93
N ALA A 390 17.95 8.49 15.77
CA ALA A 390 16.68 8.82 16.40
C ALA A 390 15.56 7.89 15.91
N LEU A 391 15.48 7.62 14.60
CA LEU A 391 14.49 6.72 14.01
C LEU A 391 14.66 5.27 14.45
N LEU A 392 15.88 4.76 14.59
CA LEU A 392 16.12 3.38 15.05
C LEU A 392 15.59 3.20 16.48
N GLY A 393 15.91 4.12 17.39
CA GLY A 393 15.42 4.06 18.76
C GLY A 393 13.92 4.37 18.88
N GLY A 394 13.43 5.35 18.10
CA GLY A 394 12.03 5.70 17.95
C GLY A 394 11.18 4.52 17.47
N GLY A 395 11.56 3.89 16.36
CA GLY A 395 10.89 2.72 15.80
C GLY A 395 10.91 1.53 16.74
N ALA A 396 12.06 1.21 17.36
CA ALA A 396 12.16 0.14 18.33
C ALA A 396 11.34 0.40 19.60
N GLY A 397 11.17 1.67 20.01
CA GLY A 397 10.31 2.06 21.13
C GLY A 397 8.82 2.02 20.78
N LEU A 398 8.45 2.59 19.63
CA LEU A 398 7.08 2.80 19.19
C LEU A 398 6.41 1.51 18.69
N ALA A 399 7.12 0.63 17.99
CA ALA A 399 6.53 -0.61 17.47
C ALA A 399 5.85 -1.47 18.55
N PRO A 400 6.49 -1.82 19.68
CA PRO A 400 5.81 -2.53 20.77
C PRO A 400 4.77 -1.66 21.49
N LEU A 401 5.01 -0.34 21.64
CA LEU A 401 4.08 0.54 22.34
C LEU A 401 2.75 0.66 21.59
N VAL A 402 2.80 1.05 20.32
CA VAL A 402 1.64 1.18 19.45
C VAL A 402 0.91 -0.16 19.34
N SER A 403 1.63 -1.26 19.24
CA SER A 403 1.02 -2.59 19.16
C SER A 403 0.24 -3.01 20.41
N VAL A 404 0.54 -2.45 21.60
CA VAL A 404 -0.18 -2.75 22.84
C VAL A 404 -1.32 -1.75 23.08
N TYR A 405 -1.17 -0.49 22.66
CA TYR A 405 -2.21 0.54 22.83
C TYR A 405 -3.28 0.53 21.73
N ALA A 406 -2.88 0.21 20.51
CA ALA A 406 -3.73 0.20 19.33
C ALA A 406 -3.69 -1.19 18.66
N LEU A 407 -3.75 -2.25 19.49
CA LEU A 407 -3.76 -3.62 19.03
C LEU A 407 -4.87 -3.84 18.00
N VAL A 408 -4.49 -4.40 16.85
CA VAL A 408 -5.43 -4.85 15.82
C VAL A 408 -5.42 -6.38 15.83
N PRO A 409 -6.56 -7.04 16.12
CA PRO A 409 -6.62 -8.49 16.17
C PRO A 409 -6.13 -9.13 14.87
N GLY A 410 -5.08 -9.95 14.97
CA GLY A 410 -4.52 -10.67 13.84
C GLY A 410 -5.24 -11.99 13.57
N ILE A 411 -5.29 -12.38 12.30
CA ILE A 411 -5.75 -13.71 11.88
C ILE A 411 -4.68 -14.73 12.27
N ASP A 412 -5.11 -15.80 12.94
CA ASP A 412 -4.27 -16.96 13.24
C ASP A 412 -3.54 -17.42 11.96
N PRO A 413 -2.20 -17.57 11.98
CA PRO A 413 -1.44 -18.06 10.82
C PRO A 413 -2.01 -19.30 10.14
N ARG A 414 -2.69 -20.20 10.88
CA ARG A 414 -3.35 -21.39 10.32
C ARG A 414 -4.60 -21.06 9.48
N ARG A 415 -5.25 -19.93 9.77
CA ARG A 415 -6.51 -19.48 9.16
C ARG A 415 -6.31 -18.40 8.08
N ARG A 416 -5.07 -17.98 7.79
CA ARG A 416 -4.76 -16.97 6.74
C ARG A 416 -5.08 -17.41 5.29
N GLY A 417 -5.64 -18.60 5.09
CA GLY A 417 -6.13 -19.06 3.79
C GLY A 417 -5.05 -19.06 2.71
N GLY A 418 -5.44 -18.80 1.46
CA GLY A 418 -4.50 -18.75 0.33
C GLY A 418 -3.76 -17.43 0.12
N ASN A 419 -3.96 -16.40 0.97
CA ASN A 419 -3.15 -15.18 0.96
C ASN A 419 -2.46 -14.99 2.33
N PRO A 420 -1.18 -15.37 2.47
CA PRO A 420 -0.47 -15.26 3.74
C PRO A 420 -0.21 -13.80 4.17
N LEU A 421 -0.33 -12.81 3.28
CA LEU A 421 -0.19 -11.39 3.59
C LEU A 421 -1.43 -10.78 4.28
N ARG A 422 -2.54 -11.52 4.35
CA ARG A 422 -3.71 -11.08 5.10
C ARG A 422 -3.52 -11.34 6.58
N VAL A 423 -2.97 -10.35 7.28
CA VAL A 423 -2.60 -10.46 8.70
C VAL A 423 -3.77 -10.12 9.63
N THR A 424 -4.74 -9.33 9.19
CA THR A 424 -5.96 -8.97 9.96
C THR A 424 -7.21 -9.00 9.07
N GLU A 425 -8.39 -8.95 9.70
CA GLU A 425 -9.67 -8.71 9.01
C GLU A 425 -10.03 -7.22 8.94
N ASP A 426 -9.35 -6.39 9.74
CA ASP A 426 -9.60 -4.94 9.85
C ASP A 426 -8.44 -4.13 9.24
N ASP A 427 -8.32 -4.22 7.91
CA ASP A 427 -7.25 -3.58 7.13
C ASP A 427 -7.22 -2.05 7.33
N GLY A 428 -8.39 -1.44 7.56
CA GLY A 428 -8.51 0.00 7.82
C GLY A 428 -7.83 0.41 9.12
N SER A 429 -8.10 -0.31 10.22
CA SER A 429 -7.41 -0.07 11.49
C SER A 429 -5.93 -0.38 11.40
N ALA A 430 -5.53 -1.48 10.75
CA ALA A 430 -4.11 -1.81 10.59
C ALA A 430 -3.35 -0.73 9.80
N THR A 431 -3.95 -0.23 8.71
CA THR A 431 -3.39 0.86 7.92
C THR A 431 -3.33 2.16 8.71
N GLY A 432 -4.38 2.49 9.47
CA GLY A 432 -4.40 3.66 10.35
C GLY A 432 -3.32 3.62 11.43
N VAL A 433 -3.08 2.44 12.01
CA VAL A 433 -2.02 2.21 13.01
C VAL A 433 -0.63 2.31 12.37
N MET A 434 -0.46 1.80 11.14
CA MET A 434 0.77 1.95 10.36
C MET A 434 1.09 3.44 10.09
N TYR A 435 0.11 4.23 9.64
CA TYR A 435 0.29 5.67 9.41
C TYR A 435 0.55 6.45 10.69
N ALA A 436 -0.14 6.10 11.79
CA ALA A 436 0.13 6.71 13.09
C ALA A 436 1.57 6.44 13.54
N LEU A 437 2.07 5.22 13.34
CA LEU A 437 3.45 4.89 13.65
C LEU A 437 4.44 5.67 12.77
N LEU A 438 4.21 5.77 11.45
CA LEU A 438 5.03 6.61 10.56
C LEU A 438 5.15 8.04 11.09
N ALA A 439 4.03 8.66 11.45
CA ALA A 439 4.01 10.02 11.98
C ALA A 439 4.75 10.13 13.33
N LEU A 440 4.50 9.21 14.26
CA LEU A 440 5.17 9.20 15.56
C LEU A 440 6.68 8.95 15.45
N ALA A 441 7.10 8.07 14.55
CA ALA A 441 8.52 7.81 14.30
C ALA A 441 9.20 9.04 13.70
N LEU A 442 8.55 9.72 12.75
CA LEU A 442 9.07 10.98 12.20
C LEU A 442 9.19 12.06 13.27
N LEU A 443 8.20 12.20 14.15
CA LEU A 443 8.23 13.11 15.30
C LEU A 443 9.38 12.79 16.26
N SER A 444 9.70 11.50 16.46
CA SER A 444 10.84 11.11 17.31
C SER A 444 12.19 11.55 16.75
N ALA A 445 12.31 11.74 15.44
CA ALA A 445 13.55 12.20 14.80
C ALA A 445 13.66 13.72 14.66
N LEU A 446 12.55 14.45 14.85
CA LEU A 446 12.50 15.90 14.63
C LEU A 446 13.49 16.69 15.51
N PRO A 447 13.64 16.43 16.83
CA PRO A 447 14.62 17.14 17.65
C PRO A 447 16.06 16.96 17.15
N ALA A 448 16.42 15.74 16.78
CA ALA A 448 17.74 15.40 16.27
C ALA A 448 18.01 16.04 14.90
N GLY A 449 17.00 16.02 14.01
CA GLY A 449 17.08 16.68 12.71
C GLY A 449 17.24 18.20 12.83
N VAL A 450 16.48 18.85 13.72
CA VAL A 450 16.59 20.30 13.95
C VAL A 450 17.97 20.67 14.49
N VAL A 451 18.48 19.95 15.50
CA VAL A 451 19.83 20.21 16.03
C VAL A 451 20.89 19.95 14.96
N ALA A 452 20.75 18.92 14.14
CA ALA A 452 21.69 18.65 13.06
C ALA A 452 21.70 19.74 11.99
N LEU A 453 20.54 20.31 11.66
CA LEU A 453 20.43 21.43 10.72
C LEU A 453 21.04 22.72 11.26
N LEU A 454 20.87 23.00 12.56
CA LEU A 454 21.34 24.24 13.18
C LEU A 454 22.81 24.19 13.62
N TYR A 455 23.27 23.03 14.09
CA TYR A 455 24.55 22.86 14.79
C TYR A 455 25.41 21.73 14.20
N GLY A 456 25.04 21.18 13.03
CA GLY A 456 25.81 20.15 12.34
C GLY A 456 25.99 18.88 13.18
N TRP A 457 27.25 18.54 13.47
CA TRP A 457 27.62 17.30 14.16
C TRP A 457 27.04 17.14 15.57
N ALA A 458 26.66 18.23 16.24
CA ALA A 458 25.96 18.16 17.53
C ALA A 458 24.60 17.43 17.42
N GLY A 459 24.00 17.36 16.23
CA GLY A 459 22.79 16.58 15.98
C GLY A 459 22.98 15.08 16.17
N VAL A 460 24.18 14.53 15.91
CA VAL A 460 24.46 13.09 16.00
C VAL A 460 24.31 12.56 17.43
N PRO A 461 24.99 13.13 18.47
CA PRO A 461 24.79 12.71 19.85
C PRO A 461 23.36 12.99 20.33
N VAL A 462 22.69 14.06 19.86
CA VAL A 462 21.27 14.30 20.15
C VAL A 462 20.37 13.21 19.55
N GLY A 463 20.66 12.75 18.33
CA GLY A 463 19.96 11.65 17.69
C GLY A 463 20.14 10.33 18.42
N LEU A 464 21.38 10.03 18.84
CA LEU A 464 21.69 8.83 19.61
C LEU A 464 21.00 8.85 20.97
N THR A 465 21.08 9.96 21.71
CA THR A 465 20.44 10.09 23.03
C THR A 465 18.91 10.04 22.90
N THR A 466 18.33 10.71 21.90
CA THR A 466 16.89 10.64 21.61
C THR A 466 16.47 9.21 21.28
N GLY A 467 17.23 8.50 20.44
CA GLY A 467 16.99 7.10 20.13
C GLY A 467 17.01 6.21 21.38
N ILE A 468 18.02 6.36 22.24
CA ILE A 468 18.14 5.61 23.50
C ILE A 468 16.95 5.90 24.44
N LEU A 469 16.59 7.17 24.59
CA LEU A 469 15.46 7.60 25.43
C LEU A 469 14.13 7.06 24.92
N CYS A 470 13.89 7.12 23.60
CA CYS A 470 12.69 6.53 22.99
C CYS A 470 12.64 5.02 23.17
N TRP A 471 13.74 4.30 22.89
CA TRP A 471 13.82 2.86 23.08
C TRP A 471 13.56 2.47 24.54
N TRP A 472 14.17 3.18 25.49
CA TRP A 472 14.06 2.90 26.91
C TRP A 472 12.67 3.26 27.46
N GLY A 473 12.23 4.50 27.26
CA GLY A 473 11.01 5.08 27.82
C GLY A 473 9.74 4.46 27.22
N LEU A 474 9.63 4.43 25.90
CA LEU A 474 8.46 3.87 25.22
C LEU A 474 8.37 2.34 25.43
N GLY A 475 9.52 1.66 25.45
CA GLY A 475 9.59 0.24 25.82
C GLY A 475 9.14 -0.03 27.26
N ARG A 476 9.49 0.85 28.21
CA ARG A 476 9.03 0.76 29.61
C ARG A 476 7.51 0.97 29.71
N MET A 477 6.96 1.92 28.94
CA MET A 477 5.51 2.14 28.87
C MET A 477 4.78 0.93 28.28
N ALA A 478 5.29 0.35 27.20
CA ALA A 478 4.74 -0.86 26.60
C ALA A 478 4.73 -2.04 27.59
N ALA A 479 5.83 -2.25 28.32
CA ALA A 479 5.95 -3.31 29.33
C ALA A 479 5.03 -3.10 30.55
N ARG A 480 4.77 -1.84 30.93
CA ARG A 480 3.78 -1.52 31.99
C ARG A 480 2.36 -1.79 31.50
N ARG A 481 2.03 -1.38 30.28
CA ARG A 481 0.71 -1.58 29.69
C ARG A 481 0.40 -3.06 29.49
N LEU A 482 1.36 -3.84 28.96
CA LEU A 482 1.19 -5.28 28.76
C LEU A 482 0.97 -6.05 30.07
N ARG A 483 1.63 -5.64 31.16
CA ARG A 483 1.43 -6.25 32.49
C ARG A 483 0.10 -5.87 33.14
N SER A 484 -0.32 -4.63 32.99
CA SER A 484 -1.56 -4.13 33.62
C SER A 484 -2.81 -4.49 32.85
N HIS A 485 -2.74 -4.58 31.51
CA HIS A 485 -3.90 -4.77 30.64
C HIS A 485 -3.78 -6.02 29.74
N GLY A 486 -2.93 -6.98 30.13
CA GLY A 486 -2.69 -8.20 29.36
C GLY A 486 -3.96 -9.03 29.10
N PRO A 487 -4.79 -9.31 30.13
CA PRO A 487 -6.05 -10.03 29.98
C PRO A 487 -7.03 -9.36 29.00
N GLU A 488 -7.13 -8.03 29.03
CA GLU A 488 -8.00 -7.24 28.15
C GLU A 488 -7.54 -7.32 26.69
N LEU A 489 -6.22 -7.37 26.46
CA LEU A 489 -5.66 -7.58 25.12
C LEU A 489 -5.97 -8.99 24.60
N LEU A 490 -5.91 -10.02 25.45
CA LEU A 490 -6.35 -11.37 25.08
C LEU A 490 -7.84 -11.44 24.79
N GLN A 491 -8.65 -10.76 25.60
CA GLN A 491 -10.08 -10.65 25.36
C GLN A 491 -10.34 -9.99 24.01
N MET A 492 -9.65 -8.89 23.70
CA MET A 492 -9.74 -8.20 22.40
C MET A 492 -9.32 -9.09 21.23
N MET A 493 -8.29 -9.92 21.41
CA MET A 493 -7.89 -10.92 20.41
C MET A 493 -8.96 -11.99 20.18
N ARG A 494 -9.69 -12.39 21.24
CA ARG A 494 -10.74 -13.42 21.17
C ARG A 494 -12.06 -12.90 20.63
N SER A 495 -12.54 -11.76 21.14
CA SER A 495 -13.83 -11.17 20.80
C SER A 495 -13.79 -10.31 19.54
N GLY A 496 -12.59 -10.04 19.02
CA GLY A 496 -12.39 -8.93 18.11
C GLY A 496 -12.46 -7.59 18.85
N ARG A 497 -12.09 -6.52 18.15
CA ARG A 497 -12.18 -5.16 18.68
C ARG A 497 -13.65 -4.79 18.80
N ARG A 498 -14.15 -4.53 20.01
CA ARG A 498 -15.42 -3.81 20.17
C ARG A 498 -15.23 -2.45 19.52
N ASP A 499 -16.18 -2.13 18.67
CA ASP A 499 -16.03 -1.29 17.50
C ASP A 499 -15.84 0.20 17.88
N THR A 500 -14.65 0.56 18.37
CA THR A 500 -14.24 1.96 18.62
C THR A 500 -14.06 2.71 17.30
N SER A 501 -13.72 1.99 16.23
CA SER A 501 -13.91 2.40 14.84
C SER A 501 -15.37 2.70 14.57
N ALA A 502 -16.31 1.84 14.94
CA ALA A 502 -17.72 2.21 14.86
C ALA A 502 -18.02 3.47 15.66
N THR A 503 -17.37 3.83 16.78
CA THR A 503 -17.65 5.11 17.48
C THR A 503 -17.18 6.37 16.74
N ARG A 504 -16.12 6.28 15.92
CA ARG A 504 -15.64 7.40 15.08
C ARG A 504 -16.35 7.43 13.73
N TRP A 505 -16.65 6.26 13.16
CA TRP A 505 -17.45 6.09 11.95
C TRP A 505 -18.93 6.33 12.16
N THR A 506 -19.51 6.00 13.33
CA THR A 506 -20.86 6.45 13.73
C THR A 506 -20.85 7.96 13.79
N ARG A 507 -19.92 8.58 14.54
CA ARG A 507 -19.80 10.04 14.55
C ARG A 507 -19.68 10.66 13.15
N TYR A 508 -18.94 10.05 12.22
CA TYR A 508 -18.90 10.50 10.83
C TYR A 508 -20.24 10.25 10.10
N ASN A 509 -20.82 9.06 10.20
CA ASN A 509 -22.09 8.70 9.57
C ASN A 509 -23.29 9.47 10.15
N ASP A 510 -23.18 9.97 11.39
CA ASP A 510 -24.16 10.78 12.11
C ASP A 510 -24.10 12.25 11.69
N LEU A 511 -23.08 12.65 10.93
CA LEU A 511 -23.01 13.96 10.29
C LEU A 511 -23.96 13.99 9.09
N SER A 512 -24.50 15.17 8.77
CA SER A 512 -25.23 15.36 7.51
C SER A 512 -24.32 15.07 6.31
N LYS A 513 -24.89 14.64 5.18
CA LYS A 513 -24.14 14.32 3.95
C LYS A 513 -23.17 15.45 3.53
N GLY A 514 -23.56 16.71 3.71
CA GLY A 514 -22.69 17.88 3.44
C GLY A 514 -21.49 17.97 4.39
N ARG A 515 -21.69 17.73 5.70
CA ARG A 515 -20.60 17.71 6.68
C ARG A 515 -19.68 16.50 6.50
N GLN A 516 -20.23 15.35 6.12
CA GLN A 516 -19.44 14.17 5.74
C GLN A 516 -18.51 14.47 4.56
N ALA A 517 -19.06 15.07 3.50
CA ALA A 517 -18.30 15.49 2.33
C ALA A 517 -17.20 16.50 2.73
N LEU A 518 -17.53 17.48 3.59
CA LEU A 518 -16.56 18.47 4.07
C LEU A 518 -15.43 17.84 4.90
N VAL A 519 -15.74 16.91 5.81
CA VAL A 519 -14.71 16.19 6.59
C VAL A 519 -13.83 15.35 5.66
N SER A 520 -14.41 14.64 4.70
CA SER A 520 -13.65 13.86 3.70
C SER A 520 -12.74 14.76 2.85
N LEU A 521 -13.25 15.91 2.41
CA LEU A 521 -12.48 16.90 1.67
C LEU A 521 -11.31 17.42 2.52
N CYS A 522 -11.56 17.82 3.76
CA CYS A 522 -10.51 18.32 4.66
C CYS A 522 -9.45 17.27 4.95
N MET A 523 -9.83 16.02 5.19
CA MET A 523 -8.89 14.91 5.45
C MET A 523 -8.04 14.56 4.22
N THR A 524 -8.57 14.78 3.01
CA THR A 524 -7.84 14.54 1.75
C THR A 524 -6.96 15.73 1.37
N ALA A 525 -7.49 16.95 1.53
CA ALA A 525 -6.79 18.19 1.16
C ALA A 525 -5.67 18.53 2.14
N CYS A 526 -5.82 18.22 3.43
CA CYS A 526 -4.80 18.45 4.47
C CYS A 526 -3.40 17.94 4.08
N PRO A 527 -3.20 16.62 3.81
CA PRO A 527 -1.87 16.11 3.48
C PRO A 527 -1.31 16.69 2.17
N ILE A 528 -2.16 17.01 1.19
CA ILE A 528 -1.76 17.59 -0.10
C ILE A 528 -1.31 19.05 0.07
N ALA A 529 -2.08 19.86 0.78
CA ALA A 529 -1.72 21.26 1.04
C ALA A 529 -0.45 21.34 1.92
N LEU A 530 -0.38 20.51 2.96
CA LEU A 530 0.72 20.56 3.92
C LEU A 530 2.05 20.09 3.33
N VAL A 531 2.08 18.91 2.71
CA VAL A 531 3.33 18.25 2.35
C VAL A 531 3.81 18.64 0.95
N PRO A 532 3.17 18.23 -0.16
CA PRO A 532 3.67 18.55 -1.48
C PRO A 532 3.50 20.02 -1.86
N GLN A 533 2.51 20.76 -1.35
CA GLN A 533 2.35 22.18 -1.70
C GLN A 533 3.02 23.16 -0.73
N GLY A 534 3.23 22.75 0.53
CA GLY A 534 3.88 23.57 1.56
C GLY A 534 5.34 23.18 1.81
N ILE A 535 5.55 22.02 2.44
CA ILE A 535 6.88 21.60 2.91
C ILE A 535 7.85 21.36 1.74
N LEU A 536 7.44 20.59 0.74
CA LEU A 536 8.34 20.15 -0.34
C LEU A 536 8.86 21.33 -1.20
N PRO A 537 8.04 22.31 -1.61
CA PRO A 537 8.53 23.49 -2.34
C PRO A 537 9.44 24.37 -1.49
N GLY A 538 9.20 24.43 -0.17
CA GLY A 538 10.10 25.09 0.77
C GLY A 538 11.48 24.41 0.80
N VAL A 539 11.51 23.08 0.86
CA VAL A 539 12.77 22.32 0.76
C VAL A 539 13.46 22.55 -0.58
N PHE A 540 12.72 22.51 -1.69
CA PHE A 540 13.29 22.73 -3.03
C PHE A 540 13.93 24.10 -3.15
N LYS A 541 13.26 25.14 -2.61
CA LYS A 541 13.78 26.50 -2.60
C LYS A 541 15.06 26.65 -1.75
N VAL A 542 15.14 25.96 -0.62
CA VAL A 542 16.33 25.96 0.26
C VAL A 542 17.49 25.20 -0.38
N VAL A 543 17.20 24.08 -1.07
CA VAL A 543 18.22 23.21 -1.70
C VAL A 543 18.63 23.71 -3.09
N GLY A 544 17.90 24.67 -3.67
CA GLY A 544 18.18 25.20 -5.01
C GLY A 544 17.72 24.29 -6.14
N VAL A 545 16.68 23.47 -5.92
CA VAL A 545 16.11 22.58 -6.96
C VAL A 545 15.10 23.36 -7.80
N ASP A 546 15.43 23.59 -9.08
CA ASP A 546 14.59 24.35 -10.02
C ASP A 546 13.58 23.44 -10.78
N ALA A 547 12.89 22.56 -10.06
CA ALA A 547 11.89 21.65 -10.61
C ALA A 547 10.47 22.15 -10.31
N LYS A 548 9.90 22.94 -11.25
CA LYS A 548 8.61 23.63 -11.04
C LYS A 548 7.40 22.68 -10.97
N ALA A 549 7.46 21.52 -11.61
CA ALA A 549 6.53 20.38 -11.48
C ALA A 549 5.04 20.79 -11.30
N TRP A 550 4.38 20.30 -10.25
CA TRP A 550 3.01 20.65 -9.85
C TRP A 550 2.98 21.51 -8.58
N PHE A 551 4.13 22.11 -8.23
CA PHE A 551 4.31 22.87 -7.00
C PHE A 551 3.90 24.31 -7.25
N LEU A 552 2.74 24.71 -6.71
CA LEU A 552 2.17 26.03 -6.98
C LEU A 552 3.16 27.15 -6.60
N ALA A 553 3.83 27.01 -5.46
CA ALA A 553 4.78 27.99 -4.97
C ALA A 553 6.01 28.19 -5.86
N LEU A 554 6.36 27.26 -6.75
CA LEU A 554 7.52 27.41 -7.65
C LEU A 554 7.15 28.07 -8.99
N HIS A 555 5.85 28.28 -9.25
CA HIS A 555 5.35 28.96 -10.44
C HIS A 555 5.12 30.46 -10.24
N VAL A 556 5.06 30.92 -8.99
CA VAL A 556 4.88 32.34 -8.67
C VAL A 556 6.22 33.10 -8.65
N PRO A 557 6.22 34.43 -8.82
CA PRO A 557 7.43 35.24 -8.74
C PRO A 557 8.20 35.01 -7.44
N ASN A 558 9.54 35.15 -7.47
CA ASN A 558 10.43 34.82 -6.34
C ASN A 558 10.03 35.42 -4.98
N TRP A 559 9.49 36.64 -4.98
CA TRP A 559 9.00 37.34 -3.79
C TRP A 559 7.73 36.71 -3.19
N ALA A 560 6.89 36.08 -4.01
CA ALA A 560 5.63 35.46 -3.61
C ALA A 560 5.77 33.99 -3.16
N GLN A 561 6.87 33.32 -3.51
CA GLN A 561 7.00 31.87 -3.28
C GLN A 561 6.97 31.48 -1.78
N TRP A 562 7.71 32.21 -0.92
CA TRP A 562 7.71 31.95 0.53
C TRP A 562 6.35 32.23 1.18
N PRO A 563 5.68 33.36 0.87
CA PRO A 563 4.29 33.56 1.24
C PRO A 563 3.36 32.43 0.79
N THR A 564 3.47 31.94 -0.44
CA THR A 564 2.66 30.83 -0.95
C THR A 564 2.94 29.53 -0.20
N ILE A 565 4.21 29.20 0.07
CA ILE A 565 4.62 28.04 0.89
C ILE A 565 3.97 28.10 2.27
N LEU A 566 4.13 29.23 2.98
CA LEU A 566 3.57 29.42 4.32
C LEU A 566 2.04 29.33 4.30
N CYS A 567 1.39 29.93 3.29
CA CYS A 567 -0.04 29.85 3.10
C CYS A 567 -0.51 28.40 2.93
N MET A 568 0.17 27.59 2.10
CA MET A 568 -0.16 26.19 1.90
C MET A 568 0.03 25.34 3.17
N VAL A 569 1.09 25.59 3.95
CA VAL A 569 1.31 24.95 5.25
C VAL A 569 0.16 25.29 6.21
N LEU A 570 -0.17 26.57 6.35
CA LEU A 570 -1.27 27.03 7.22
C LEU A 570 -2.62 26.45 6.78
N LEU A 571 -2.88 26.42 5.47
CA LEU A 571 -4.09 25.82 4.89
C LEU A 571 -4.18 24.33 5.20
N GLY A 572 -3.07 23.59 5.08
CA GLY A 572 -3.00 22.18 5.46
C GLY A 572 -3.32 21.95 6.93
N VAL A 573 -2.71 22.74 7.82
CA VAL A 573 -2.99 22.69 9.27
C VAL A 573 -4.46 23.05 9.56
N ALA A 574 -5.00 24.06 8.89
CA ALA A 574 -6.38 24.49 9.04
C ALA A 574 -7.38 23.39 8.61
N PHE A 575 -7.14 22.71 7.49
CA PHE A 575 -7.96 21.57 7.08
C PHE A 575 -7.89 20.42 8.10
N GLY A 576 -6.71 20.10 8.62
CA GLY A 576 -6.55 19.10 9.67
C GLY A 576 -7.33 19.47 10.94
N ALA A 577 -7.21 20.72 11.39
CA ALA A 577 -7.93 21.22 12.56
C ALA A 577 -9.46 21.24 12.35
N ALA A 578 -9.93 21.67 11.17
CA ALA A 578 -11.34 21.70 10.81
C ALA A 578 -11.94 20.30 10.79
N ALA A 579 -11.26 19.32 10.19
CA ALA A 579 -11.71 17.92 10.21
C ALA A 579 -11.87 17.38 11.63
N VAL A 580 -10.90 17.66 12.52
CA VAL A 580 -10.96 17.24 13.93
C VAL A 580 -12.09 17.94 14.69
N ARG A 581 -12.31 19.25 14.47
CA ARG A 581 -13.39 20.01 15.10
C ARG A 581 -14.77 19.49 14.69
N LEU A 582 -14.99 19.30 13.39
CA LEU A 582 -16.24 18.76 12.83
C LEU A 582 -16.57 17.35 13.37
N LEU A 583 -15.56 16.53 13.63
CA LEU A 583 -15.72 15.21 14.26
C LEU A 583 -15.97 15.25 15.77
N ARG A 584 -15.74 16.40 16.44
CA ARG A 584 -15.93 16.60 17.89
C ARG A 584 -17.25 17.28 18.24
N GLU A 585 -17.76 18.18 17.40
CA GLU A 585 -18.91 19.05 17.71
C GLU A 585 -20.24 18.34 18.05
N LYS A 586 -20.41 17.04 17.76
CA LYS A 586 -21.63 16.30 18.12
C LYS A 586 -21.55 15.45 19.40
N GLY A 587 -20.41 15.44 20.09
CA GLY A 587 -20.27 14.74 21.38
C GLY A 587 -21.01 15.37 22.56
N ALA A 588 -21.64 16.54 22.37
CA ALA A 588 -22.24 17.34 23.44
C ALA A 588 -23.78 17.29 23.52
N HIS A 589 -24.47 16.52 22.65
CA HIS A 589 -25.94 16.51 22.58
C HIS A 589 -26.58 15.13 22.80
N HIS A 590 -25.91 14.20 23.49
CA HIS A 590 -26.59 13.06 24.11
C HIS A 590 -26.48 13.22 25.62
N PRO A 591 -27.58 13.50 26.34
CA PRO A 591 -27.57 13.33 27.79
C PRO A 591 -27.23 11.86 28.10
N PRO A 592 -26.56 11.57 29.23
CA PRO A 592 -26.29 10.20 29.63
C PRO A 592 -27.63 9.53 30.00
N GLU A 593 -28.25 8.85 29.03
CA GLU A 593 -29.41 8.01 29.33
C GLU A 593 -28.96 6.77 30.10
N ALA A 594 -29.60 6.60 31.24
CA ALA A 594 -29.41 5.54 32.20
C ALA A 594 -29.66 4.17 31.57
N HIS A 595 -28.59 3.40 31.37
CA HIS A 595 -28.67 1.94 31.27
C HIS A 595 -28.04 1.32 32.52
N LEU A 596 -28.67 1.59 33.65
CA LEU A 596 -28.62 0.76 34.85
C LEU A 596 -30.06 0.39 35.16
N GLU A 597 -30.54 -0.69 34.54
CA GLU A 597 -31.46 -1.67 35.12
C GLU A 597 -31.91 -2.65 34.03
N ARG A 598 -31.87 -3.94 34.38
CA ARG A 598 -32.31 -5.14 33.63
C ARG A 598 -31.30 -5.76 32.66
N ALA A 599 -30.40 -6.58 33.21
CA ALA A 599 -30.37 -8.05 33.01
C ALA A 599 -29.20 -8.66 33.79
#